data_AF-A0A537FSP1-F1
#
_entry.id   AF-A0A537FSP1-F1
#
_cell.length_a   1.000
_cell.length_b   1.000
_cell.length_c   1.000
_cell.angle_alpha   90.00
_cell.angle_beta   90.00
_cell.angle_gamma   90.00
#
_symmetry.space_group_name_H-M   'P 1'
#
loop_
_entity.id
_entity.type
_entity.pdbx_description
1 polymer ?
#
loop_
_entity_poly.entity_id
_entity_poly.type
_entity_poly.pdbx_seq_one_letter_code
_entity_poly.pdbx_strand_id
1 'polypeptide(L)'
;MSPRTNGLKIDCYGDVGDYVASGIDGCEITVHGAAQDQAAQILKYGKLVVHGDVGQAFMYAAKGGDVYVLGNAAGRPLINAVGRPRVVINGTCLDYLAESFMAGDPHNGGGFVVVNGLNPSFDGRFTEQEYPYPGGNLFSLASGGAIFIRDPHMKVSEDQLNGGRLADFTTKDWELILPYLKENARLFGISVEQDLLTVDGKLLGPSQIYRKIEPISLQELT
;
A
#
# COMPACT_ATOMS: atom_id res chain seq x y z
N MET A 1 13.12 6.63 -17.16
CA MET A 1 13.78 5.79 -18.21
C MET A 1 13.05 5.99 -19.55
N SER A 2 13.67 5.60 -20.68
CA SER A 2 13.08 5.65 -22.04
C SER A 2 11.77 4.86 -22.13
N PRO A 3 10.79 5.23 -22.97
CA PRO A 3 9.59 4.42 -23.18
C PRO A 3 9.96 3.01 -23.66
N ARG A 4 9.26 1.99 -23.10
CA ARG A 4 9.37 0.54 -23.40
C ARG A 4 10.51 -0.20 -22.70
N THR A 5 10.56 -0.12 -21.37
CA THR A 5 11.45 -0.99 -20.57
C THR A 5 10.80 -2.32 -20.17
N ASN A 6 9.69 -2.68 -20.83
CA ASN A 6 8.95 -3.91 -20.55
C ASN A 6 9.85 -5.13 -20.71
N GLY A 7 9.81 -6.04 -19.72
CA GLY A 7 10.63 -7.25 -19.69
C GLY A 7 12.03 -7.07 -19.11
N LEU A 8 12.51 -5.84 -18.90
CA LEU A 8 13.72 -5.59 -18.12
C LEU A 8 13.43 -5.85 -16.64
N LYS A 9 14.30 -6.65 -16.02
CA LYS A 9 14.32 -6.90 -14.58
C LYS A 9 15.62 -6.41 -13.99
N ILE A 10 15.54 -5.69 -12.88
CA ILE A 10 16.70 -5.16 -12.17
C ILE A 10 16.63 -5.62 -10.72
N ASP A 11 17.69 -6.26 -10.24
CA ASP A 11 17.84 -6.65 -8.85
C ASP A 11 18.91 -5.77 -8.19
N CYS A 12 18.50 -5.04 -7.17
CA CYS A 12 19.38 -4.21 -6.34
C CYS A 12 19.60 -4.92 -5.01
N TYR A 13 20.85 -5.23 -4.68
CA TYR A 13 21.19 -5.95 -3.44
C TYR A 13 21.68 -4.98 -2.36
N GLY A 14 21.16 -5.14 -1.14
CA GLY A 14 21.39 -4.22 -0.03
C GLY A 14 20.43 -3.03 -0.05
N ASP A 15 20.69 -2.07 0.84
CA ASP A 15 19.89 -0.86 0.95
C ASP A 15 20.18 0.08 -0.22
N VAL A 16 19.12 0.63 -0.82
CA VAL A 16 19.22 1.52 -1.98
C VAL A 16 18.86 2.94 -1.57
N GLY A 17 19.64 3.90 -2.06
CA GLY A 17 19.44 5.31 -1.78
C GLY A 17 18.18 5.91 -2.39
N ASP A 18 18.05 7.23 -2.24
CA ASP A 18 16.89 7.99 -2.67
C ASP A 18 16.53 7.77 -4.14
N TYR A 19 15.24 7.92 -4.45
CA TYR A 19 14.70 7.88 -5.82
C TYR A 19 14.87 6.56 -6.57
N VAL A 20 15.19 5.45 -5.90
CA VAL A 20 15.14 4.14 -6.55
C VAL A 20 13.78 3.95 -7.23
N ALA A 21 13.78 3.39 -8.44
CA ALA A 21 12.56 3.21 -9.23
C ALA A 21 11.81 4.51 -9.64
N SER A 22 12.42 5.69 -9.49
CA SER A 22 11.82 6.94 -9.95
C SER A 22 11.69 6.98 -11.48
N GLY A 23 10.52 7.38 -11.97
CA GLY A 23 10.26 7.54 -13.41
C GLY A 23 10.38 6.25 -14.22
N ILE A 24 10.15 5.09 -13.59
CA ILE A 24 9.98 3.83 -14.30
C ILE A 24 8.76 3.91 -15.23
N ASP A 25 8.94 3.34 -16.41
CA ASP A 25 7.97 3.26 -17.51
C ASP A 25 8.06 1.83 -18.11
N GLY A 26 7.82 0.82 -17.26
CA GLY A 26 7.62 -0.58 -17.65
C GLY A 26 8.49 -1.67 -17.02
N CYS A 27 9.67 -1.37 -16.49
CA CYS A 27 10.54 -2.42 -15.91
C CYS A 27 10.03 -2.96 -14.56
N GLU A 28 10.57 -4.12 -14.17
CA GLU A 28 10.45 -4.65 -12.83
C GLU A 28 11.75 -4.38 -12.06
N ILE A 29 11.66 -3.79 -10.86
CA ILE A 29 12.80 -3.62 -9.97
C ILE A 29 12.51 -4.33 -8.65
N THR A 30 13.49 -5.11 -8.18
CA THR A 30 13.48 -5.75 -6.87
C THR A 30 14.62 -5.19 -6.03
N VAL A 31 14.31 -4.68 -4.85
CA VAL A 31 15.27 -4.21 -3.85
C VAL A 31 15.34 -5.24 -2.74
N HIS A 32 16.49 -5.93 -2.63
CA HIS A 32 16.79 -6.94 -1.61
C HIS A 32 17.36 -6.27 -0.34
N GLY A 33 16.63 -5.28 0.17
CA GLY A 33 16.99 -4.42 1.30
C GLY A 33 15.95 -3.31 1.49
N ALA A 34 16.30 -2.27 2.23
CA ALA A 34 15.47 -1.07 2.36
C ALA A 34 15.66 -0.11 1.17
N ALA A 35 14.69 0.78 0.95
CA ALA A 35 14.81 1.90 0.03
C ALA A 35 14.64 3.22 0.79
N GLN A 36 15.51 4.20 0.51
CA GLN A 36 15.43 5.52 1.13
C GLN A 36 14.30 6.38 0.52
N ASP A 37 14.42 7.69 0.61
CA ASP A 37 13.31 8.62 0.36
C ASP A 37 12.92 8.67 -1.12
N GLN A 38 11.65 8.97 -1.37
CA GLN A 38 11.09 9.18 -2.71
C GLN A 38 11.26 8.00 -3.69
N ALA A 39 11.45 6.79 -3.15
CA ALA A 39 11.39 5.57 -3.95
C ALA A 39 10.08 5.50 -4.77
N ALA A 40 10.18 5.09 -6.04
CA ALA A 40 9.09 5.07 -7.02
C ALA A 40 8.37 6.41 -7.25
N GLN A 41 9.06 7.54 -7.04
CA GLN A 41 8.57 8.85 -7.45
C GLN A 41 8.18 8.84 -8.94
N ILE A 42 7.05 9.48 -9.28
CA ILE A 42 6.51 9.61 -10.64
C ILE A 42 6.47 8.31 -11.44
N LEU A 43 6.42 7.15 -10.76
CA LEU A 43 6.34 5.84 -11.40
C LEU A 43 5.08 5.76 -12.26
N LYS A 44 5.24 5.44 -13.55
CA LYS A 44 4.13 5.46 -14.51
C LYS A 44 3.40 4.12 -14.58
N TYR A 45 4.14 3.06 -14.85
CA TYR A 45 3.72 1.66 -14.78
C TYR A 45 4.96 0.76 -14.72
N GLY A 46 4.79 -0.51 -14.33
CA GLY A 46 5.88 -1.43 -14.05
C GLY A 46 5.67 -2.08 -12.68
N LYS A 47 6.70 -2.73 -12.15
CA LYS A 47 6.66 -3.37 -10.83
C LYS A 47 7.82 -2.92 -9.96
N LEU A 48 7.55 -2.62 -8.70
CA LEU A 48 8.58 -2.44 -7.67
C LEU A 48 8.31 -3.42 -6.51
N VAL A 49 9.33 -4.15 -6.11
CA VAL A 49 9.31 -5.02 -4.93
C VAL A 49 10.43 -4.57 -3.99
N VAL A 50 10.12 -4.35 -2.71
CA VAL A 50 11.09 -3.95 -1.68
C VAL A 50 11.00 -4.93 -0.52
N HIS A 51 12.13 -5.58 -0.19
CA HIS A 51 12.22 -6.57 0.89
C HIS A 51 12.50 -5.94 2.28
N GLY A 52 12.67 -4.63 2.36
CA GLY A 52 12.81 -3.88 3.61
C GLY A 52 11.76 -2.76 3.73
N ASP A 53 12.12 -1.74 4.50
CA ASP A 53 11.31 -0.52 4.67
C ASP A 53 11.51 0.45 3.49
N VAL A 54 10.57 1.38 3.33
CA VAL A 54 10.67 2.50 2.37
C VAL A 54 10.62 3.86 3.08
N GLY A 55 11.42 4.82 2.60
CA GLY A 55 11.57 6.15 3.18
C GLY A 55 10.40 7.11 2.94
N GLN A 56 10.64 8.38 3.23
CA GLN A 56 9.68 9.49 3.16
C GLN A 56 9.21 9.74 1.73
N ALA A 57 7.96 10.17 1.57
CA ALA A 57 7.37 10.52 0.28
C ALA A 57 7.51 9.40 -0.78
N PHE A 58 7.48 8.15 -0.34
CA PHE A 58 7.41 6.97 -1.19
C PHE A 58 6.26 7.10 -2.20
N MET A 59 6.52 6.79 -3.47
CA MET A 59 5.58 6.94 -4.60
C MET A 59 5.03 8.36 -4.80
N TYR A 60 5.79 9.40 -4.43
CA TYR A 60 5.40 10.78 -4.70
C TYR A 60 5.01 11.00 -6.18
N ALA A 61 3.82 11.54 -6.40
CA ALA A 61 3.28 11.87 -7.72
C ALA A 61 3.24 10.70 -8.73
N ALA A 62 3.28 9.45 -8.25
CA ALA A 62 3.15 8.26 -9.08
C ALA A 62 1.84 8.27 -9.89
N LYS A 63 1.86 7.64 -11.07
CA LYS A 63 0.72 7.54 -12.00
C LYS A 63 0.13 6.13 -12.07
N GLY A 64 0.86 5.13 -11.61
CA GLY A 64 0.49 3.72 -11.72
C GLY A 64 1.52 2.79 -11.10
N GLY A 65 1.47 1.52 -11.53
CA GLY A 65 2.42 0.47 -11.14
C GLY A 65 1.92 -0.45 -10.04
N ASP A 66 2.47 -1.66 -10.03
CA ASP A 66 2.22 -2.68 -9.02
C ASP A 66 3.39 -2.67 -8.05
N VAL A 67 3.15 -2.30 -6.78
CA VAL A 67 4.23 -2.07 -5.83
C VAL A 67 4.01 -2.84 -4.53
N TYR A 68 5.04 -3.54 -4.08
CA TYR A 68 4.99 -4.44 -2.93
C TYR A 68 6.13 -4.12 -1.97
N VAL A 69 5.80 -3.86 -0.70
CA VAL A 69 6.77 -3.54 0.35
C VAL A 69 6.61 -4.56 1.48
N LEU A 70 7.69 -5.25 1.84
CA LEU A 70 7.70 -6.20 2.94
C LEU A 70 7.65 -5.50 4.30
N GLY A 71 8.36 -4.38 4.44
CA GLY A 71 8.44 -3.61 5.67
C GLY A 71 7.40 -2.49 5.75
N ASN A 72 7.77 -1.46 6.50
CA ASN A 72 7.03 -0.24 6.74
C ASN A 72 7.33 0.84 5.69
N ALA A 73 6.44 1.82 5.56
CA ALA A 73 6.75 3.07 4.90
C ALA A 73 6.89 4.21 5.93
N ALA A 74 7.75 5.19 5.66
CA ALA A 74 7.84 6.38 6.50
C ALA A 74 6.65 7.33 6.26
N GLY A 75 6.86 8.65 6.41
CA GLY A 75 5.81 9.65 6.25
C GLY A 75 5.46 9.96 4.79
N ARG A 76 4.22 10.39 4.59
CA ARG A 76 3.61 10.81 3.32
C ARG A 76 3.68 9.80 2.17
N PRO A 77 3.46 8.48 2.37
CA PRO A 77 3.40 7.57 1.23
C PRO A 77 2.26 7.95 0.26
N LEU A 78 2.54 7.84 -1.03
CA LEU A 78 1.63 8.14 -2.14
C LEU A 78 1.13 9.60 -2.21
N ILE A 79 1.86 10.55 -1.62
CA ILE A 79 1.49 11.95 -1.75
C ILE A 79 1.42 12.38 -3.23
N ASN A 80 0.33 13.06 -3.61
CA ASN A 80 0.04 13.52 -4.97
C ASN A 80 -0.04 12.40 -6.03
N ALA A 81 -0.13 11.13 -5.63
CA ALA A 81 -0.29 10.04 -6.59
C ALA A 81 -1.67 10.09 -7.25
N VAL A 82 -1.71 9.74 -8.54
CA VAL A 82 -2.90 9.80 -9.39
C VAL A 82 -3.00 8.56 -10.26
N GLY A 83 -4.10 8.39 -10.98
CA GLY A 83 -4.22 7.31 -11.95
C GLY A 83 -4.44 5.96 -11.28
N ARG A 84 -3.54 4.99 -11.51
CA ARG A 84 -3.78 3.58 -11.19
C ARG A 84 -2.71 2.87 -10.32
N PRO A 85 -2.12 3.50 -9.28
CA PRO A 85 -1.18 2.80 -8.41
C PRO A 85 -1.88 1.65 -7.67
N ARG A 86 -1.21 0.50 -7.58
CA ARG A 86 -1.69 -0.71 -6.89
C ARG A 86 -0.62 -1.13 -5.90
N VAL A 87 -0.81 -0.75 -4.64
CA VAL A 87 0.27 -0.83 -3.64
C VAL A 87 -0.12 -1.76 -2.50
N VAL A 88 0.81 -2.63 -2.08
CA VAL A 88 0.69 -3.44 -0.87
C VAL A 88 1.87 -3.13 0.05
N ILE A 89 1.57 -2.63 1.24
CA ILE A 89 2.53 -2.39 2.33
C ILE A 89 2.22 -3.42 3.40
N ASN A 90 3.14 -4.36 3.62
CA ASN A 90 2.91 -5.43 4.60
C ASN A 90 3.08 -4.95 6.04
N GLY A 91 3.99 -4.01 6.28
CA GLY A 91 4.09 -3.29 7.53
C GLY A 91 3.01 -2.24 7.70
N THR A 92 3.40 -1.12 8.29
CA THR A 92 2.56 0.05 8.51
C THR A 92 3.16 1.28 7.86
N CYS A 93 2.58 2.46 8.11
CA CYS A 93 3.18 3.72 7.74
C CYS A 93 2.93 4.83 8.76
N LEU A 94 3.75 5.88 8.67
CA LEU A 94 3.60 7.10 9.47
C LEU A 94 2.55 8.03 8.85
N ASP A 95 2.53 9.29 9.27
CA ASP A 95 1.51 10.27 8.90
C ASP A 95 1.33 10.49 7.39
N TYR A 96 0.13 10.95 7.02
CA TYR A 96 -0.22 11.45 5.68
C TYR A 96 -0.17 10.40 4.55
N LEU A 97 -0.47 9.13 4.87
CA LEU A 97 -0.73 8.16 3.81
C LEU A 97 -1.87 8.65 2.90
N ALA A 98 -1.61 8.65 1.59
CA ALA A 98 -2.52 9.07 0.54
C ALA A 98 -2.96 10.55 0.62
N GLU A 99 -2.07 11.44 1.07
CA GLU A 99 -2.28 12.89 0.97
C GLU A 99 -2.39 13.33 -0.51
N SER A 100 -3.45 14.06 -0.85
CA SER A 100 -3.76 14.54 -2.20
C SER A 100 -3.81 13.40 -3.22
N PHE A 101 -4.31 12.24 -2.79
CA PHE A 101 -4.49 11.07 -3.65
C PHE A 101 -5.68 11.29 -4.59
N MET A 102 -5.40 11.32 -5.89
CA MET A 102 -6.39 11.61 -6.94
C MET A 102 -6.44 10.43 -7.91
N ALA A 103 -6.56 9.23 -7.36
CA ALA A 103 -6.44 8.00 -8.11
C ALA A 103 -7.77 7.49 -8.68
N GLY A 104 -8.86 8.28 -8.66
CA GLY A 104 -10.17 7.86 -9.18
C GLY A 104 -10.78 6.65 -8.46
N ASP A 105 -11.87 6.09 -8.96
CA ASP A 105 -12.52 4.94 -8.31
C ASP A 105 -11.72 3.63 -8.55
N PRO A 106 -11.25 2.93 -7.50
CA PRO A 106 -10.52 1.66 -7.62
C PRO A 106 -11.22 0.60 -8.47
N HIS A 107 -12.56 0.58 -8.46
CA HIS A 107 -13.38 -0.38 -9.21
C HIS A 107 -13.58 -0.01 -10.67
N ASN A 108 -13.22 1.21 -11.05
CA ASN A 108 -13.26 1.72 -12.42
C ASN A 108 -11.84 2.04 -12.94
N GLY A 109 -10.86 1.24 -12.49
CA GLY A 109 -9.47 1.34 -12.95
C GLY A 109 -8.59 2.31 -12.17
N GLY A 110 -9.13 2.96 -11.14
CA GLY A 110 -8.40 3.83 -10.22
C GLY A 110 -7.42 3.09 -9.29
N GLY A 111 -6.64 3.85 -8.53
CA GLY A 111 -5.59 3.34 -7.65
C GLY A 111 -6.05 3.04 -6.22
N PHE A 112 -5.32 2.19 -5.53
CA PHE A 112 -5.53 1.87 -4.13
C PHE A 112 -4.23 1.50 -3.41
N VAL A 113 -4.29 1.48 -2.08
CA VAL A 113 -3.24 0.98 -1.20
C VAL A 113 -3.80 -0.07 -0.25
N VAL A 114 -3.08 -1.16 -0.04
CA VAL A 114 -3.34 -2.13 1.02
C VAL A 114 -2.29 -1.96 2.11
N VAL A 115 -2.71 -1.91 3.38
CA VAL A 115 -1.82 -1.87 4.54
C VAL A 115 -2.14 -3.06 5.44
N ASN A 116 -1.21 -3.99 5.63
CA ASN A 116 -1.46 -5.20 6.41
C ASN A 116 -1.09 -5.08 7.90
N GLY A 117 -0.23 -4.14 8.29
CA GLY A 117 0.10 -3.92 9.70
C GLY A 117 0.81 -5.12 10.34
N LEU A 118 1.73 -5.77 9.63
CA LEU A 118 2.48 -6.92 10.09
C LEU A 118 3.95 -6.58 10.37
N ASN A 119 4.60 -7.37 11.19
CA ASN A 119 6.06 -7.39 11.34
C ASN A 119 6.57 -8.79 11.02
N PRO A 120 7.70 -8.93 10.30
CA PRO A 120 8.39 -10.20 10.20
C PRO A 120 8.90 -10.62 11.58
N SER A 121 8.67 -11.87 11.95
CA SER A 121 9.24 -12.48 13.15
C SER A 121 10.55 -13.23 12.83
N PHE A 122 11.36 -13.46 13.85
CA PHE A 122 12.66 -14.12 13.72
C PHE A 122 12.60 -15.55 13.15
N ASP A 123 11.45 -16.22 13.25
CA ASP A 123 11.21 -17.57 12.73
C ASP A 123 10.64 -17.58 11.29
N GLY A 124 10.61 -16.42 10.62
CA GLY A 124 10.12 -16.29 9.25
C GLY A 124 8.59 -16.29 9.13
N ARG A 125 7.88 -16.08 10.24
CA ARG A 125 6.43 -15.83 10.26
C ARG A 125 6.16 -14.32 10.28
N PHE A 126 4.88 -13.97 10.37
CA PHE A 126 4.42 -12.60 10.52
C PHE A 126 3.56 -12.46 11.77
N THR A 127 3.79 -11.40 12.52
CA THR A 127 3.00 -11.04 13.71
C THR A 127 2.35 -9.68 13.51
N GLU A 128 1.16 -9.51 14.06
CA GLU A 128 0.46 -8.23 14.00
C GLU A 128 1.22 -7.13 14.74
N GLN A 129 1.28 -5.95 14.15
CA GLN A 129 1.72 -4.75 14.85
C GLN A 129 0.68 -4.33 15.88
N GLU A 130 1.12 -3.61 16.92
CA GLU A 130 0.20 -3.10 17.94
C GLU A 130 -0.90 -2.21 17.33
N TYR A 131 -0.53 -1.39 16.35
CA TYR A 131 -1.45 -0.57 15.56
C TYR A 131 -1.23 -0.85 14.06
N PRO A 132 -2.29 -1.16 13.30
CA PRO A 132 -2.16 -1.36 11.85
C PRO A 132 -1.78 -0.07 11.12
N TYR A 133 -2.10 1.09 11.71
CA TYR A 133 -1.65 2.42 11.30
C TYR A 133 -1.45 3.30 12.55
N PRO A 134 -0.21 3.65 12.92
CA PRO A 134 0.07 4.53 14.06
C PRO A 134 0.06 6.03 13.70
N GLY A 135 0.03 6.40 12.41
CA GLY A 135 0.03 7.78 11.97
C GLY A 135 -1.33 8.49 12.10
N GLY A 136 -1.39 9.73 11.61
CA GLY A 136 -2.62 10.51 11.42
C GLY A 136 -2.75 11.08 10.01
N ASN A 137 -3.75 11.93 9.79
CA ASN A 137 -4.01 12.65 8.53
C ASN A 137 -4.18 11.77 7.27
N LEU A 138 -4.73 10.57 7.42
CA LEU A 138 -5.09 9.72 6.29
C LEU A 138 -6.01 10.46 5.31
N PHE A 139 -5.74 10.35 4.01
CA PHE A 139 -6.57 10.93 2.95
C PHE A 139 -6.66 12.47 2.91
N SER A 140 -5.72 13.20 3.54
CA SER A 140 -5.72 14.67 3.49
C SER A 140 -5.77 15.19 2.07
N LEU A 141 -6.81 15.97 1.72
CA LEU A 141 -7.03 16.56 0.38
C LEU A 141 -7.19 15.56 -0.77
N ALA A 142 -7.41 14.28 -0.49
CA ALA A 142 -7.63 13.27 -1.52
C ALA A 142 -9.03 13.39 -2.13
N SER A 143 -9.13 13.08 -3.43
CA SER A 143 -10.38 13.13 -4.21
C SER A 143 -10.67 11.83 -4.96
N GLY A 144 -9.79 10.82 -4.83
CA GLY A 144 -10.02 9.49 -5.38
C GLY A 144 -9.10 8.44 -4.77
N GLY A 145 -9.39 7.19 -5.08
CA GLY A 145 -8.70 6.00 -4.60
C GLY A 145 -9.34 5.42 -3.34
N ALA A 146 -8.72 4.36 -2.81
CA ALA A 146 -9.09 3.77 -1.53
C ALA A 146 -7.84 3.24 -0.80
N ILE A 147 -7.93 3.18 0.53
CA ILE A 147 -7.03 2.36 1.36
C ILE A 147 -7.83 1.16 1.88
N PHE A 148 -7.25 -0.02 1.79
CA PHE A 148 -7.75 -1.24 2.39
C PHE A 148 -6.80 -1.63 3.52
N ILE A 149 -7.23 -1.43 4.76
CA ILE A 149 -6.39 -1.66 5.94
C ILE A 149 -6.82 -2.94 6.63
N ARG A 150 -5.87 -3.83 6.89
CA ARG A 150 -6.07 -5.01 7.74
C ARG A 150 -6.16 -4.52 9.19
N ASP A 151 -7.36 -4.57 9.76
CA ASP A 151 -7.63 -4.10 11.10
C ASP A 151 -8.71 -4.95 11.80
N PRO A 152 -8.39 -6.21 12.14
CA PRO A 152 -9.34 -7.14 12.72
C PRO A 152 -9.80 -6.75 14.14
N HIS A 153 -9.10 -5.83 14.78
CA HIS A 153 -9.40 -5.33 16.12
C HIS A 153 -10.03 -3.94 16.12
N MET A 154 -10.36 -3.40 14.95
CA MET A 154 -10.99 -2.07 14.77
C MET A 154 -10.24 -0.93 15.48
N LYS A 155 -8.90 -0.93 15.39
CA LYS A 155 -8.03 0.04 16.04
C LYS A 155 -7.92 1.37 15.32
N VAL A 156 -8.09 1.42 14.00
CA VAL A 156 -8.06 2.69 13.26
C VAL A 156 -9.34 3.48 13.55
N SER A 157 -9.20 4.73 13.96
CA SER A 157 -10.32 5.60 14.30
C SER A 157 -10.45 6.76 13.31
N GLU A 158 -11.61 7.43 13.35
CA GLU A 158 -11.86 8.63 12.54
C GLU A 158 -10.90 9.79 12.86
N ASP A 159 -10.36 9.85 14.09
CA ASP A 159 -9.39 10.87 14.50
C ASP A 159 -8.07 10.81 13.71
N GLN A 160 -7.79 9.68 13.07
CA GLN A 160 -6.62 9.49 12.21
C GLN A 160 -6.88 9.92 10.76
N LEU A 161 -8.14 10.20 10.40
CA LEU A 161 -8.56 10.62 9.07
C LEU A 161 -8.56 12.14 8.95
N ASN A 162 -8.27 12.64 7.75
CA ASN A 162 -8.40 14.03 7.40
C ASN A 162 -8.92 14.08 5.96
N GLY A 163 -10.23 14.15 5.72
CA GLY A 163 -10.81 14.13 4.36
C GLY A 163 -11.15 12.75 3.80
N GLY A 164 -10.99 11.69 4.59
CA GLY A 164 -11.51 10.35 4.31
C GLY A 164 -12.56 9.91 5.33
N ARG A 165 -13.27 8.83 5.03
CA ARG A 165 -14.20 8.13 5.93
C ARG A 165 -13.91 6.63 5.98
N LEU A 166 -14.16 6.01 7.12
CA LEU A 166 -14.24 4.55 7.21
C LEU A 166 -15.53 4.07 6.54
N ALA A 167 -15.40 3.03 5.72
CA ALA A 167 -16.50 2.40 5.01
C ALA A 167 -16.42 0.87 5.15
N ASP A 168 -17.56 0.23 4.98
CA ASP A 168 -17.64 -1.23 5.00
C ASP A 168 -16.81 -1.85 3.87
N PHE A 169 -16.12 -2.93 4.19
CA PHE A 169 -15.36 -3.71 3.22
C PHE A 169 -16.27 -4.76 2.57
N THR A 170 -16.43 -4.67 1.26
CA THR A 170 -17.36 -5.50 0.50
C THR A 170 -16.68 -6.67 -0.19
N THR A 171 -17.47 -7.63 -0.69
CA THR A 171 -16.97 -8.70 -1.56
C THR A 171 -16.28 -8.16 -2.82
N LYS A 172 -16.77 -7.04 -3.37
CA LYS A 172 -16.17 -6.41 -4.54
C LYS A 172 -14.77 -5.86 -4.24
N ASP A 173 -14.59 -5.29 -3.05
CA ASP A 173 -13.29 -4.83 -2.57
C ASP A 173 -12.33 -6.02 -2.38
N TRP A 174 -12.83 -7.15 -1.85
CA TRP A 174 -12.03 -8.38 -1.71
C TRP A 174 -11.56 -8.91 -3.07
N GLU A 175 -12.49 -9.06 -4.02
CA GLU A 175 -12.17 -9.51 -5.38
C GLU A 175 -11.15 -8.59 -6.07
N LEU A 176 -11.21 -7.27 -5.78
CA LEU A 176 -10.28 -6.29 -6.29
C LEU A 176 -8.85 -6.48 -5.75
N ILE A 177 -8.68 -6.69 -4.44
CA ILE A 177 -7.34 -6.75 -3.83
C ILE A 177 -6.74 -8.16 -3.78
N LEU A 178 -7.56 -9.21 -3.83
CA LEU A 178 -7.10 -10.60 -3.72
C LEU A 178 -5.99 -10.98 -4.72
N PRO A 179 -6.02 -10.57 -6.00
CA PRO A 179 -4.90 -10.86 -6.92
C PRO A 179 -3.57 -10.27 -6.46
N TYR A 180 -3.58 -9.08 -5.87
CA TYR A 180 -2.38 -8.41 -5.36
C TYR A 180 -1.90 -9.06 -4.06
N LEU A 181 -2.82 -9.49 -3.19
CA LEU A 181 -2.47 -10.28 -2.00
C LEU A 181 -1.87 -11.65 -2.37
N LYS A 182 -2.31 -12.27 -3.45
CA LYS A 182 -1.71 -13.52 -3.97
C LYS A 182 -0.31 -13.31 -4.55
N GLU A 183 -0.10 -12.22 -5.29
CA GLU A 183 1.25 -11.86 -5.75
C GLU A 183 2.16 -11.52 -4.55
N ASN A 184 1.65 -10.81 -3.56
CA ASN A 184 2.33 -10.53 -2.31
C ASN A 184 2.75 -11.83 -1.58
N ALA A 185 1.85 -12.82 -1.52
CA ALA A 185 2.16 -14.15 -1.00
C ALA A 185 3.27 -14.85 -1.78
N ARG A 186 3.26 -14.73 -3.13
CA ARG A 186 4.32 -15.30 -3.98
C ARG A 186 5.67 -14.61 -3.77
N LEU A 187 5.67 -13.30 -3.52
CA LEU A 187 6.88 -12.49 -3.35
C LEU A 187 7.52 -12.68 -1.97
N PHE A 188 6.72 -12.73 -0.91
CA PHE A 188 7.21 -12.67 0.47
C PHE A 188 6.84 -13.85 1.35
N GLY A 189 6.03 -14.79 0.86
CA GLY A 189 5.56 -15.94 1.65
C GLY A 189 4.44 -15.62 2.64
N ILE A 190 3.83 -14.43 2.56
CA ILE A 190 2.70 -14.02 3.42
C ILE A 190 1.42 -14.69 2.92
N SER A 191 1.00 -15.75 3.57
CA SER A 191 -0.19 -16.52 3.26
C SER A 191 -1.47 -15.71 3.46
N VAL A 192 -2.35 -15.72 2.44
CA VAL A 192 -3.64 -15.05 2.54
C VAL A 192 -4.51 -15.65 3.63
N GLU A 193 -4.57 -16.98 3.75
CA GLU A 193 -5.37 -17.60 4.81
C GLU A 193 -4.69 -17.57 6.17
N GLN A 194 -3.41 -17.94 6.24
CA GLN A 194 -2.73 -18.18 7.51
C GLN A 194 -2.21 -16.89 8.17
N ASP A 195 -1.68 -15.95 7.37
CA ASP A 195 -1.06 -14.74 7.91
C ASP A 195 -2.02 -13.54 7.87
N LEU A 196 -2.90 -13.45 6.84
CA LEU A 196 -3.81 -12.32 6.70
C LEU A 196 -5.19 -12.55 7.32
N LEU A 197 -5.85 -13.67 7.01
CA LEU A 197 -7.24 -13.93 7.42
C LEU A 197 -7.39 -14.69 8.75
N THR A 198 -6.32 -15.30 9.25
CA THR A 198 -6.34 -15.98 10.55
C THR A 198 -5.91 -15.01 11.64
N VAL A 199 -6.79 -14.77 12.61
CA VAL A 199 -6.57 -13.90 13.77
C VAL A 199 -6.90 -14.68 15.02
N ASP A 200 -6.02 -14.63 16.03
CA ASP A 200 -6.18 -15.38 17.28
C ASP A 200 -6.48 -16.89 17.06
N GLY A 201 -5.86 -17.47 16.02
CA GLY A 201 -6.04 -18.88 15.65
C GLY A 201 -7.36 -19.22 14.96
N LYS A 202 -8.18 -18.22 14.58
CA LYS A 202 -9.45 -18.42 13.87
C LYS A 202 -9.38 -17.82 12.48
N LEU A 203 -9.76 -18.62 11.48
CA LEU A 203 -9.97 -18.11 10.13
C LEU A 203 -11.24 -17.26 10.11
N LEU A 204 -11.10 -16.00 9.71
CA LEU A 204 -12.20 -15.04 9.61
C LEU A 204 -12.48 -14.65 8.15
N GLY A 205 -13.68 -14.12 7.92
CA GLY A 205 -14.05 -13.58 6.62
C GLY A 205 -13.32 -12.27 6.30
N PRO A 206 -13.05 -11.95 5.02
CA PRO A 206 -12.34 -10.72 4.64
C PRO A 206 -12.97 -9.43 5.19
N SER A 207 -14.29 -9.33 5.25
CA SER A 207 -15.00 -8.16 5.79
C SER A 207 -14.90 -8.00 7.31
N GLN A 208 -14.44 -9.04 8.02
CA GLN A 208 -14.13 -8.96 9.46
C GLN A 208 -12.68 -8.54 9.70
N ILE A 209 -11.83 -8.63 8.69
CA ILE A 209 -10.39 -8.41 8.76
C ILE A 209 -10.01 -7.07 8.17
N TYR A 210 -10.56 -6.74 7.00
CA TYR A 210 -10.23 -5.53 6.27
C TYR A 210 -11.31 -4.48 6.43
N ARG A 211 -10.87 -3.23 6.49
CA ARG A 211 -11.73 -2.05 6.44
C ARG A 211 -11.31 -1.17 5.29
N LYS A 212 -12.27 -0.44 4.73
CA LYS A 212 -12.03 0.47 3.62
C LYS A 212 -11.98 1.91 4.15
N ILE A 213 -11.05 2.68 3.63
CA ILE A 213 -11.03 4.14 3.78
C ILE A 213 -11.14 4.73 2.39
N GLU A 214 -12.07 5.65 2.22
CA GLU A 214 -12.34 6.32 0.94
C GLU A 214 -12.48 7.85 1.16
N PRO A 215 -12.23 8.68 0.15
CA PRO A 215 -12.36 10.12 0.28
C PRO A 215 -13.82 10.51 0.52
N ILE A 216 -14.04 11.52 1.35
CA ILE A 216 -15.36 12.14 1.51
C ILE A 216 -15.67 12.92 0.23
N SER A 217 -16.88 12.75 -0.32
CA SER A 217 -17.29 13.51 -1.50
C SER A 217 -17.39 14.99 -1.14
N LEU A 218 -16.93 15.89 -2.02
CA LEU A 218 -17.08 17.35 -1.85
C LEU A 218 -18.54 17.80 -1.64
N GLN A 219 -19.53 16.98 -2.04
CA GLN A 219 -20.96 17.25 -1.81
C GLN A 219 -21.43 16.96 -0.38
N GLU A 220 -20.66 16.21 0.41
CA GLU A 220 -20.98 15.85 1.80
C GLU A 220 -20.35 16.82 2.82
N LEU A 221 -19.60 17.83 2.34
CA LEU A 221 -18.95 18.87 3.15
C LEU A 221 -19.75 20.20 3.21
N THR A 222 -20.99 20.20 2.68
CA THR A 222 -21.94 21.33 2.70
C THR A 222 -23.19 21.00 3.49
#